data_AF-A0A379WY51-F1
#
_entry.id   AF-A0A379WY51-F1
#
_cell.length_a   1.000
_cell.length_b   1.000
_cell.length_c   1.000
_cell.angle_alpha   90.00
_cell.angle_beta   90.00
_cell.angle_gamma   90.00
#
_symmetry.space_group_name_H-M   'P 1'
#
loop_
_entity.id
_entity.type
_entity.pdbx_description
1 polymer ?
#
loop_
_entity_poly.entity_id
_entity_poly.type
_entity_poly.pdbx_seq_one_letter_code
_entity_poly.pdbx_strand_id
1 'polypeptide(L)' 'MRNNPLIPKSKLPNLGTTIFTQMSALAQKHQAINLSQGFPDFDGPSYLHERLAYHVAQGANQYAPMTARRR' A
#
# COMPACT_ATOMS: atom_id res chain seq x y z
N MET A 1 36.41 4.30 -22.66
CA MET A 1 35.20 3.47 -22.65
C MET A 1 34.04 4.36 -22.23
N ARG A 2 33.04 4.60 -23.09
CA ARG A 2 31.90 5.48 -22.76
C ARG A 2 30.90 4.67 -21.92
N ASN A 3 30.80 4.99 -20.64
CA ASN A 3 29.75 4.48 -19.76
C ASN A 3 28.45 5.20 -20.12
N ASN A 4 27.67 4.64 -21.04
CA ASN A 4 26.34 5.15 -21.35
C ASN A 4 25.32 4.37 -20.51
N PRO A 5 24.72 4.95 -19.46
CA PRO A 5 23.76 4.26 -18.63
C PRO A 5 22.54 3.86 -19.46
N LEU A 6 22.17 2.57 -19.40
CA LEU A 6 20.92 2.07 -19.95
C LEU A 6 19.77 2.58 -19.08
N ILE A 7 19.01 3.55 -19.61
CA ILE A 7 17.78 4.04 -18.98
C ILE A 7 16.60 3.37 -19.69
N PRO A 8 15.85 2.47 -19.02
CA PRO A 8 14.68 1.84 -19.61
C PRO A 8 13.63 2.88 -19.99
N LYS A 9 13.04 2.74 -21.19
CA LYS A 9 11.90 3.56 -21.58
C LYS A 9 10.66 3.09 -20.81
N SER A 10 10.01 4.02 -20.11
CA SER A 10 8.78 3.72 -19.38
C SER A 10 7.69 3.26 -20.35
N LYS A 11 7.00 2.17 -20.01
CA LYS A 11 5.75 1.76 -20.70
C LYS A 11 4.57 2.67 -20.33
N LEU A 12 4.77 3.57 -19.37
CA LEU A 12 3.79 4.46 -18.76
C LEU A 12 4.39 5.88 -18.62
N PRO A 13 4.78 6.54 -19.72
CA PRO A 13 5.58 7.77 -19.66
C PRO A 13 4.84 8.97 -19.05
N ASN A 14 3.51 8.93 -19.02
CA ASN A 14 2.67 10.06 -18.61
C ASN A 14 2.00 9.86 -17.23
N LEU A 15 2.32 8.79 -16.51
CA LEU A 15 1.80 8.54 -15.16
C LEU A 15 2.71 9.25 -14.14
N GLY A 16 2.32 10.46 -13.77
CA GLY A 16 2.93 11.24 -12.69
C GLY A 16 2.22 11.07 -11.35
N THR A 17 2.50 11.97 -10.41
CA THR A 17 1.83 12.03 -9.10
C THR A 17 0.34 12.31 -9.25
N THR A 18 -0.49 11.62 -8.46
CA THR A 18 -1.95 11.79 -8.52
C THR A 18 -2.40 12.99 -7.69
N ILE A 19 -3.58 13.54 -8.04
CA ILE A 19 -4.26 14.60 -7.26
C ILE A 19 -4.48 14.14 -5.81
N PHE A 20 -4.80 12.87 -5.58
CA PHE A 20 -5.02 12.30 -4.25
C PHE A 20 -3.78 12.39 -3.35
N THR A 21 -2.60 12.10 -3.91
CA THR A 21 -1.32 12.24 -3.18
C THR A 21 -1.03 13.70 -2.85
N GLN A 22 -1.21 14.62 -3.81
CA GLN A 22 -0.96 16.05 -3.60
C GLN A 22 -1.91 16.65 -2.56
N MET A 23 -3.20 16.37 -2.66
CA MET A 23 -4.22 16.88 -1.75
C MET A 23 -4.07 16.31 -0.34
N SER A 24 -3.72 15.03 -0.20
CA SER A 24 -3.48 14.43 1.12
C SER A 24 -2.29 15.08 1.83
N ALA A 25 -1.19 15.33 1.11
CA ALA A 25 -0.03 16.03 1.67
C ALA A 25 -0.36 17.48 2.06
N LEU A 26 -1.16 18.18 1.25
CA LEU A 26 -1.59 19.55 1.54
C LEU A 26 -2.52 19.61 2.77
N ALA A 27 -3.47 18.68 2.88
CA ALA A 27 -4.35 18.60 4.04
C ALA A 27 -3.54 18.38 5.34
N GLN A 28 -2.55 17.49 5.32
CA GLN A 28 -1.65 17.27 6.47
C GLN A 28 -0.86 18.53 6.82
N LYS A 29 -0.29 19.22 5.82
CA LYS A 29 0.50 20.45 6.03
C LYS A 29 -0.32 21.57 6.66
N HIS A 30 -1.60 21.69 6.30
CA HIS A 30 -2.50 22.76 6.75
C HIS A 30 -3.43 22.34 7.89
N GLN A 31 -3.27 21.14 8.45
CA GLN A 31 -4.18 20.54 9.44
C GLN A 31 -5.66 20.61 9.01
N ALA A 32 -5.92 20.46 7.71
CA ALA A 32 -7.26 20.43 7.17
C ALA A 32 -7.85 19.03 7.30
N ILE A 33 -9.18 18.94 7.43
CA ILE A 33 -9.90 17.66 7.38
C ILE A 33 -9.76 17.08 5.97
N ASN A 34 -9.18 15.89 5.86
CA ASN A 34 -8.93 15.25 4.57
C ASN A 34 -10.14 14.43 4.09
N LEU A 35 -11.09 15.06 3.42
CA LEU A 35 -12.21 14.36 2.76
C LEU A 35 -11.83 13.79 1.38
N SER A 36 -10.58 13.96 0.93
CA SER A 36 -10.10 13.44 -0.35
C SER A 36 -9.52 12.02 -0.25
N GLN A 37 -9.34 11.49 0.97
CA GLN A 37 -8.85 10.14 1.19
C GLN A 37 -9.88 9.08 0.79
N GLY A 38 -9.44 8.05 0.07
CA GLY A 38 -10.29 6.93 -0.37
C GLY A 38 -10.27 5.72 0.54
N PHE A 39 -9.73 5.83 1.77
CA PHE A 39 -9.65 4.75 2.75
C PHE A 39 -10.21 5.21 4.11
N PRO A 40 -10.75 4.28 4.93
CA PRO A 40 -11.31 4.60 6.24
C PRO A 40 -10.28 5.22 7.20
N ASP A 41 -10.73 6.13 8.05
CA ASP A 41 -9.97 6.71 9.17
C ASP A 41 -10.18 5.96 10.50
N PHE A 42 -10.93 4.85 10.47
CA PHE A 42 -11.20 3.99 11.62
C PHE A 42 -10.59 2.59 11.43
N ASP A 43 -10.34 1.92 12.56
CA ASP A 43 -9.77 0.57 12.57
C ASP A 43 -10.77 -0.51 12.15
N GLY A 44 -10.24 -1.61 11.63
CA GLY A 44 -11.00 -2.82 11.33
C GLY A 44 -11.39 -3.62 12.59
N PRO A 45 -12.14 -4.73 12.41
CA PRO A 45 -12.59 -5.57 13.53
C PRO A 45 -11.43 -6.16 14.33
N SER A 46 -11.47 -6.06 15.67
CA SER A 46 -10.44 -6.57 16.57
C SER A 46 -10.18 -8.08 16.39
N TYR A 47 -11.25 -8.85 16.17
CA TYR A 47 -11.17 -10.29 15.90
C TYR A 47 -10.25 -10.62 14.70
N LEU A 48 -10.25 -9.78 13.66
CA LEU A 48 -9.37 -9.99 12.51
C LEU A 48 -7.89 -9.84 12.92
N HIS A 49 -7.59 -8.83 13.73
CA HIS A 49 -6.23 -8.60 14.25
C HIS A 49 -5.77 -9.75 15.15
N GLU A 50 -6.64 -10.24 16.03
CA GLU A 50 -6.34 -11.37 16.92
C GLU A 50 -6.04 -12.66 16.14
N ARG A 51 -6.85 -12.97 15.12
CA ARG A 51 -6.63 -14.16 14.27
C ARG A 51 -5.37 -14.05 13.44
N LEU A 52 -5.03 -12.85 12.96
CA LEU A 52 -3.77 -12.59 12.28
C LEU A 52 -2.59 -12.87 13.22
N ALA A 53 -2.60 -12.27 14.42
CA ALA A 53 -1.54 -12.45 15.41
C ALA A 53 -1.36 -13.93 15.79
N TYR A 54 -2.47 -14.64 16.00
CA TYR A 54 -2.47 -16.09 16.28
C TYR A 54 -1.75 -16.89 15.19
N HIS A 55 -2.10 -16.70 13.91
CA HIS A 55 -1.49 -17.47 12.82
C HIS A 55 -0.01 -17.12 12.60
N VAL A 56 0.38 -15.87 12.83
CA VAL A 56 1.79 -15.44 12.79
C VAL A 56 2.59 -16.14 13.88
N ALA A 57 2.07 -16.19 15.11
CA ALA A 57 2.71 -16.85 16.25
C ALA A 57 2.84 -18.38 16.06
N GLN A 58 1.90 -18.99 15.33
CA GLN A 58 1.93 -20.42 14.96
C GLN A 58 2.86 -20.74 13.78
N GLY A 59 3.62 -19.75 13.28
CA GLY A 59 4.60 -19.96 12.21
C GLY A 59 4.01 -20.09 10.81
N ALA A 60 2.74 -19.73 10.61
CA ALA A 60 2.05 -19.82 9.32
C ALA A 60 2.44 -18.68 8.35
N ASN A 61 3.74 -18.36 8.29
CA ASN A 61 4.37 -17.24 7.59
C ASN A 61 5.02 -17.64 6.26
N GLN A 62 4.95 -18.93 5.91
CA GLN A 62 5.44 -19.45 4.63
C GLN A 62 4.41 -19.24 3.52
N TYR A 63 4.87 -19.39 2.27
CA TYR A 63 4.05 -19.19 1.09
C TYR A 63 2.69 -19.90 1.17
N ALA A 64 1.64 -19.16 0.86
CA ALA A 64 0.33 -19.74 0.64
C ALA A 64 0.31 -20.49 -0.71
N PRO A 65 -0.56 -21.51 -0.86
CA PRO A 65 -0.84 -22.10 -2.16
C PRO A 65 -1.30 -21.05 -3.19
N MET A 66 -1.04 -21.31 -4.47
CA MET A 66 -1.37 -20.39 -5.57
C MET A 66 -2.85 -19.97 -5.61
N THR A 67 -3.78 -20.87 -5.23
CA THR A 67 -5.23 -20.61 -5.23
C THR A 67 -5.74 -20.08 -3.89
N ALA A 68 -4.85 -19.59 -3.03
CA ALA A 68 -5.05 -19.24 -1.62
C ALA A 68 -5.13 -20.44 -0.66
N ARG A 69 -4.94 -20.14 0.63
CA ARG A 69 -5.01 -21.12 1.72
C ARG A 69 -6.45 -21.65 1.83
N ARG A 70 -6.64 -22.97 1.71
CA ARG A 70 -7.93 -23.60 2.06
C ARG A 70 -8.08 -23.61 3.58
N ARG A 71 -9.31 -23.37 4.03
CA ARG A 71 -9.71 -23.12 5.43
C ARG A 71 -9.07 -24.08 6.43
#